data_AF-A0A170MVN3-F1
#
_entry.id   AF-A0A170MVN3-F1
#
_cell.length_a   1.000
_cell.length_b   1.000
_cell.length_c   1.000
_cell.angle_alpha   90.00
_cell.angle_beta   90.00
_cell.angle_gamma   90.00
#
_symmetry.space_group_name_H-M   'P 1'
#
loop_
_entity.id
_entity.type
_entity.pdbx_description
1 polymer ?
#
loop_
_entity_poly.entity_id
_entity_poly.type
_entity_poly.pdbx_seq_one_letter_code
_entity_poly.pdbx_strand_id
1 'polypeptide(L)'
;MKKIFRYSLILCFALSVTGCFSLDARQSAAVDLSLNFQHFLLKKDVTLFEIEELFGEPQAKSDGHPKVVISYVGGDFYWKNSEKNRKILETHIPKYFLENKDNFNKCFLLFSFLYDEARNEYILNDVFCY
;
A
#
# COMPACT_ATOMS: atom_id res chain seq x y z
N MET A 1 14.09 8.28 48.31
CA MET A 1 13.96 7.02 47.52
C MET A 1 12.81 7.01 46.52
N LYS A 2 11.58 7.51 46.84
CA LYS A 2 10.43 7.48 45.90
C LYS A 2 10.59 8.31 44.59
N LYS A 3 11.36 9.41 44.61
CA LYS A 3 11.56 10.24 43.40
C LYS A 3 12.48 9.58 42.38
N ILE A 4 13.60 8.99 42.81
CA ILE A 4 14.56 8.31 41.92
C ILE A 4 13.90 7.11 41.22
N PHE A 5 13.10 6.32 41.95
CA PHE A 5 12.38 5.19 41.38
C PHE A 5 11.38 5.61 40.28
N ARG A 6 10.71 6.77 40.44
CA ARG A 6 9.82 7.34 39.41
C ARG A 6 10.59 7.77 38.17
N TYR A 7 11.76 8.39 38.31
CA TYR A 7 12.58 8.77 37.16
C TYR A 7 13.13 7.56 36.42
N SER A 8 13.53 6.50 37.12
CA SER A 8 13.95 5.23 36.50
C SER A 8 12.79 4.56 35.75
N LEU A 9 11.57 4.59 36.30
CA LEU A 9 10.40 4.00 35.65
C LEU A 9 9.97 4.79 34.40
N ILE A 10 10.06 6.12 34.45
CA ILE A 10 9.84 6.99 33.27
C ILE A 10 10.93 6.76 32.22
N LEU A 11 12.19 6.58 32.61
CA LEU A 11 13.29 6.31 31.69
C LEU A 11 13.14 4.93 31.03
N CYS A 12 12.77 3.89 31.79
CA CYS A 12 12.47 2.57 31.23
C CYS A 12 11.24 2.60 30.30
N PHE A 13 10.21 3.38 30.65
CA PHE A 13 9.03 3.54 29.80
C PHE A 13 9.39 4.30 28.51
N ALA A 14 10.17 5.38 28.60
CA ALA A 14 10.68 6.11 27.44
C ALA A 14 11.54 5.21 26.55
N LEU A 15 12.42 4.38 27.12
CA LEU A 15 13.24 3.40 26.39
C LEU A 15 12.39 2.28 25.74
N SER A 16 11.26 1.91 26.35
CA SER A 16 10.33 0.92 25.77
C SER A 16 9.44 1.51 24.67
N VAL A 17 9.16 2.82 24.70
CA VAL A 17 8.42 3.54 23.66
C VAL A 17 9.34 3.94 22.50
N THR A 18 10.64 4.16 22.76
CA THR A 18 11.68 4.26 21.73
C THR A 18 12.25 2.90 21.32
N GLY A 19 11.66 1.81 21.82
CA GLY A 19 11.89 0.48 21.26
C GLY A 19 11.36 0.49 19.84
N CYS A 20 12.18 0.97 18.91
CA CYS A 20 11.98 0.83 17.49
C CYS A 20 11.60 -0.63 17.23
N PHE A 21 10.31 -0.89 17.04
CA PHE A 21 9.91 -1.90 16.08
C PHE A 21 10.47 -1.39 14.75
N SER A 22 11.75 -1.65 14.47
CA SER A 22 12.30 -1.40 13.15
C SER A 22 11.56 -2.40 12.27
N LEU A 23 10.50 -1.91 11.60
CA LEU A 23 9.92 -2.61 10.48
C LEU A 23 11.10 -3.06 9.61
N ASP A 24 11.13 -4.34 9.28
CA ASP A 24 12.09 -4.85 8.29
C ASP A 24 12.02 -3.92 7.07
N ALA A 25 13.16 -3.64 6.42
CA ALA A 25 13.24 -2.78 5.24
C ALA A 25 12.14 -3.08 4.21
N ARG A 26 11.77 -4.36 4.05
CA ARG A 26 10.65 -4.77 3.18
C ARG A 26 9.29 -4.27 3.68
N GLN A 27 9.02 -4.41 4.97
CA GLN A 27 7.76 -3.97 5.57
C GLN A 27 7.64 -2.44 5.52
N SER A 28 8.73 -1.73 5.80
CA SER A 28 8.76 -0.27 5.62
C SER A 28 8.46 0.11 4.17
N ALA A 29 9.10 -0.54 3.21
CA ALA A 29 8.85 -0.28 1.79
C ALA A 29 7.40 -0.61 1.36
N ALA A 30 6.79 -1.68 1.89
CA ALA A 30 5.38 -2.00 1.60
C ALA A 30 4.43 -0.92 2.15
N VAL A 31 4.70 -0.42 3.35
CA VAL A 31 3.95 0.70 3.93
C VAL A 31 4.13 1.96 3.07
N ASP A 32 5.36 2.30 2.68
CA ASP A 32 5.63 3.44 1.82
C ASP A 32 4.94 3.32 0.46
N LEU A 33 4.91 2.12 -0.13
CA LEU A 33 4.20 1.85 -1.38
C LEU A 33 2.69 2.10 -1.24
N SER A 34 2.10 1.63 -0.14
CA SER A 34 0.69 1.87 0.18
C SER A 34 0.40 3.37 0.27
N LEU A 35 1.20 4.09 1.06
CA LEU A 35 1.02 5.53 1.30
C LEU A 35 1.21 6.34 0.00
N ASN A 36 2.21 5.99 -0.82
CA ASN A 36 2.45 6.67 -2.09
C ASN A 36 1.27 6.50 -3.04
N PHE A 37 0.73 5.29 -3.18
CA PHE A 37 -0.44 5.06 -4.03
C PHE A 37 -1.72 5.65 -3.46
N GLN A 38 -1.95 5.60 -2.15
CA GLN A 38 -3.05 6.32 -1.52
C GLN A 38 -2.98 7.82 -1.84
N HIS A 39 -1.80 8.44 -1.69
CA HIS A 39 -1.62 9.87 -1.99
C HIS A 39 -1.85 10.20 -3.47
N PHE A 40 -1.39 9.32 -4.36
CA PHE A 40 -1.50 9.49 -5.81
C PHE A 40 -2.93 9.31 -6.32
N LEU A 41 -3.68 8.35 -5.76
CA LEU A 41 -4.97 7.89 -6.30
C LEU A 41 -6.17 8.44 -5.53
N LEU A 42 -6.19 8.38 -4.20
CA LEU A 42 -7.40 8.71 -3.42
C LEU A 42 -7.82 10.19 -3.51
N LYS A 43 -6.92 11.07 -3.98
CA LYS A 43 -7.25 12.49 -4.18
C LYS A 43 -8.10 12.77 -5.42
N LYS A 44 -8.38 11.78 -6.26
CA LYS A 44 -8.95 11.97 -7.61
C LYS A 44 -10.26 11.23 -7.87
N ASP A 45 -10.90 10.65 -6.85
CA ASP A 45 -12.09 9.79 -7.01
C ASP A 45 -11.91 8.72 -8.10
N VAL A 46 -10.77 8.01 -8.07
CA VAL A 46 -10.38 7.06 -9.13
C VAL A 46 -11.34 5.87 -9.19
N THR A 47 -11.78 5.51 -10.38
CA THR A 47 -12.68 4.37 -10.61
C THR A 47 -11.94 3.04 -10.67
N LEU A 48 -12.67 1.94 -10.50
CA LEU A 48 -12.15 0.59 -10.74
C LEU A 48 -11.58 0.41 -12.15
N PHE A 49 -12.24 0.97 -13.16
CA PHE A 49 -11.79 0.90 -14.55
C PHE A 49 -10.44 1.61 -14.74
N GLU A 50 -10.27 2.81 -14.20
CA GLU A 50 -9.00 3.55 -14.28
C GLU A 50 -7.86 2.83 -13.56
N ILE A 51 -8.14 2.14 -12.45
CA ILE A 51 -7.15 1.28 -11.79
C ILE A 51 -6.76 0.11 -12.70
N GLU A 52 -7.73 -0.59 -13.31
CA GLU A 52 -7.44 -1.69 -14.23
C GLU A 52 -6.67 -1.22 -15.48
N GLU A 53 -6.96 -0.02 -16.01
CA GLU A 53 -6.20 0.58 -17.11
C GLU A 53 -4.74 0.90 -16.72
N LEU A 54 -4.53 1.42 -15.50
CA LEU A 54 -3.20 1.84 -15.06
C LEU A 54 -2.35 0.67 -14.56
N PHE A 55 -2.92 -0.23 -13.76
CA PHE A 55 -2.20 -1.33 -13.11
C PHE A 55 -2.26 -2.65 -13.89
N GLY A 56 -3.11 -2.72 -14.92
CA GLY A 56 -3.34 -3.93 -15.71
C GLY A 56 -4.36 -4.87 -15.05
N GLU A 57 -4.53 -6.05 -15.65
CA GLU A 57 -5.47 -7.07 -15.15
C GLU A 57 -5.07 -7.58 -13.75
N PRO A 58 -5.97 -7.51 -12.75
CA PRO A 58 -5.70 -8.01 -11.42
C PRO A 58 -5.72 -9.53 -11.37
N GLN A 59 -4.89 -10.13 -10.51
CA GLN A 59 -4.87 -11.58 -10.34
C GLN A 59 -6.09 -12.13 -9.58
N ALA A 60 -6.75 -11.29 -8.77
CA ALA A 60 -8.02 -11.64 -8.15
C ALA A 60 -8.91 -10.40 -8.04
N LYS A 61 -10.21 -10.63 -8.17
CA LYS A 61 -11.28 -9.64 -8.05
C LYS A 61 -12.45 -10.28 -7.32
N SER A 62 -13.03 -9.59 -6.34
CA SER A 62 -14.21 -10.07 -5.62
C SER A 62 -15.51 -9.65 -6.33
N ASP A 63 -16.51 -10.52 -6.37
CA ASP A 63 -17.82 -10.24 -6.97
C ASP A 63 -18.82 -9.55 -6.00
N GLY A 64 -18.31 -8.89 -4.96
CA GLY A 64 -19.14 -8.31 -3.90
C GLY A 64 -19.81 -6.99 -4.28
N HIS A 65 -21.04 -6.79 -3.80
CA HIS A 65 -21.71 -5.49 -3.73
C HIS A 65 -22.06 -5.21 -2.25
N PRO A 66 -21.87 -3.99 -1.72
CA PRO A 66 -21.46 -2.77 -2.40
C PRO A 66 -19.93 -2.58 -2.51
N LYS A 67 -19.14 -3.60 -2.22
CA LYS A 67 -17.67 -3.51 -2.12
C LYS A 67 -16.98 -4.49 -3.07
N VAL A 68 -16.09 -3.96 -3.90
CA VAL A 68 -15.17 -4.75 -4.73
C VAL A 68 -13.75 -4.59 -4.21
N VAL A 69 -12.99 -5.68 -4.19
CA VAL A 69 -11.57 -5.70 -3.87
C VAL A 69 -10.85 -6.39 -5.02
N ILE A 70 -9.77 -5.79 -5.50
CA ILE A 70 -8.85 -6.42 -6.44
C ILE A 70 -7.45 -6.52 -5.82
N SER A 71 -6.66 -7.48 -6.28
CA SER A 71 -5.31 -7.67 -5.76
C SER A 71 -4.28 -8.00 -6.84
N TYR A 72 -3.06 -7.55 -6.59
CA TYR A 72 -1.88 -7.88 -7.36
C TYR A 72 -0.80 -8.52 -6.49
N VAL A 73 -0.21 -9.60 -6.97
CA VAL A 73 0.83 -10.35 -6.27
C VAL A 73 2.16 -10.18 -6.98
N GLY A 74 3.26 -10.17 -6.24
CA GLY A 74 4.59 -10.35 -6.82
C GLY A 74 5.07 -9.17 -7.67
N GLY A 75 4.42 -8.01 -7.56
CA GLY A 75 4.75 -6.83 -8.37
C GLY A 75 4.33 -6.95 -9.84
N ASP A 76 3.43 -7.89 -10.19
CA ASP A 76 2.95 -8.08 -11.58
C ASP A 76 2.30 -6.82 -12.14
N PHE A 77 1.66 -6.01 -11.28
CA PHE A 77 1.10 -4.69 -11.61
C PHE A 77 2.15 -3.74 -12.22
N TYR A 78 3.43 -3.99 -11.99
CA TYR A 78 4.55 -3.27 -12.58
C TYR A 78 5.27 -4.13 -13.63
N TRP A 79 5.76 -5.33 -13.28
CA TRP A 79 6.65 -6.10 -14.17
C TRP A 79 6.00 -6.67 -15.42
N LYS A 80 4.68 -6.94 -15.39
CA LYS A 80 3.92 -7.45 -16.54
C LYS A 80 3.11 -6.35 -17.24
N ASN A 81 3.25 -5.11 -16.79
CA ASN A 81 2.49 -3.98 -17.31
C ASN A 81 3.19 -3.34 -18.52
N SER A 82 2.46 -2.53 -19.27
CA SER A 82 2.98 -1.79 -20.42
C SER A 82 4.10 -0.84 -20.00
N GLU A 83 5.06 -0.57 -20.90
CA GLU A 83 6.17 0.36 -20.62
C GLU A 83 5.66 1.76 -20.23
N LYS A 84 4.59 2.23 -20.90
CA LYS A 84 3.95 3.51 -20.61
C LYS A 84 3.48 3.57 -19.15
N ASN A 85 2.73 2.57 -18.70
CA ASN A 85 2.18 2.54 -17.35
C ASN A 85 3.28 2.33 -16.30
N ARG A 86 4.27 1.49 -16.60
CA ARG A 86 5.43 1.29 -15.74
C ARG A 86 6.13 2.60 -15.40
N LYS A 87 6.37 3.47 -16.39
CA LYS A 87 6.99 4.78 -16.16
C LYS A 87 6.19 5.67 -15.22
N ILE A 88 4.86 5.61 -15.28
CA ILE A 88 3.98 6.35 -14.36
C ILE A 88 4.13 5.79 -12.94
N LEU A 89 4.00 4.47 -12.81
CA LEU A 89 4.04 3.77 -11.53
C LEU A 89 5.40 3.87 -10.83
N GLU A 90 6.50 3.88 -11.60
CA GLU A 90 7.87 3.91 -11.08
C GLU A 90 8.14 5.11 -10.17
N THR A 91 7.48 6.25 -10.43
CA THR A 91 7.62 7.46 -9.60
C THR A 91 6.97 7.34 -8.21
N HIS A 92 6.12 6.34 -8.02
CA HIS A 92 5.39 6.08 -6.79
C HIS A 92 5.85 4.79 -6.08
N ILE A 93 6.63 3.94 -6.75
CA ILE A 93 7.16 2.71 -6.17
C ILE A 93 8.46 3.04 -5.40
N PRO A 94 8.58 2.64 -4.11
CA PRO A 94 9.82 2.80 -3.37
C PRO A 94 11.00 2.14 -4.06
N LYS A 95 12.14 2.83 -4.07
CA LYS A 95 13.39 2.37 -4.72
C LYS A 95 13.79 0.95 -4.32
N TYR A 96 13.55 0.57 -3.05
CA TYR A 96 13.75 -0.78 -2.54
C TYR A 96 13.17 -1.86 -3.48
N PHE A 97 11.93 -1.69 -3.95
CA PHE A 97 11.30 -2.67 -4.82
C PHE A 97 11.85 -2.65 -6.26
N LEU A 98 12.33 -1.50 -6.74
CA LEU A 98 12.86 -1.33 -8.10
C LEU A 98 14.28 -1.87 -8.26
N GLU A 99 15.07 -1.90 -7.18
CA GLU A 99 16.46 -2.36 -7.20
C GLU A 99 16.60 -3.86 -7.49
N ASN A 100 15.64 -4.66 -7.04
CA ASN A 100 15.62 -6.10 -7.31
C ASN A 100 14.18 -6.59 -7.44
N LYS A 101 13.85 -7.24 -8.56
CA LYS A 101 12.55 -7.85 -8.81
C LYS A 101 12.11 -8.78 -7.67
N ASP A 102 13.05 -9.51 -7.07
CA ASP A 102 12.74 -10.44 -5.98
C ASP A 102 12.24 -9.76 -4.71
N ASN A 103 12.47 -8.45 -4.56
CA ASN A 103 11.93 -7.68 -3.43
C ASN A 103 10.40 -7.63 -3.47
N PHE A 104 9.79 -7.87 -4.64
CA PHE A 104 8.34 -8.04 -4.78
C PHE A 104 7.83 -9.44 -4.45
N ASN A 105 8.66 -10.47 -4.23
CA ASN A 105 8.21 -11.89 -4.12
C ASN A 105 7.25 -12.18 -2.96
N LYS A 106 6.91 -11.19 -2.14
CA LYS A 106 5.87 -11.24 -1.10
C LYS A 106 5.00 -10.00 -1.04
N CYS A 107 5.11 -9.11 -2.03
CA CYS A 107 4.29 -7.92 -2.17
C CYS A 107 2.88 -8.34 -2.58
N PHE A 108 1.89 -7.93 -1.79
CA PHE A 108 0.49 -8.10 -2.12
C PHE A 108 -0.21 -6.74 -2.04
N LEU A 109 -0.49 -6.18 -3.20
CA LEU A 109 -1.13 -4.88 -3.35
C LEU A 109 -2.64 -5.08 -3.53
N LEU A 110 -3.42 -4.45 -2.67
CA LEU A 110 -4.87 -4.50 -2.63
C LEU A 110 -5.44 -3.11 -2.94
N PHE A 111 -6.48 -3.08 -3.77
CA PHE A 111 -7.33 -1.92 -3.94
C PHE A 111 -8.74 -2.29 -3.52
N SER A 112 -9.32 -1.47 -2.65
CA SER A 112 -10.68 -1.59 -2.15
C SER A 112 -11.54 -0.49 -2.76
N PHE A 113 -12.70 -0.85 -3.29
CA PHE A 113 -13.64 0.06 -3.91
C PHE A 113 -15.00 -0.02 -3.23
N LEU A 114 -15.69 1.11 -3.17
CA LEU A 114 -17.08 1.19 -2.74
C LEU A 114 -17.94 1.65 -3.91
N TYR A 115 -19.14 1.08 -4.00
CA TYR A 115 -20.11 1.48 -5.00
C TYR A 115 -20.67 2.87 -4.67
N ASP A 116 -20.58 3.78 -5.63
CA ASP A 116 -21.22 5.09 -5.62
C ASP A 116 -22.49 5.02 -6.47
N GLU A 117 -23.65 5.07 -5.81
CA GLU A 117 -24.96 5.01 -6.49
C GLU A 117 -25.23 6.22 -7.39
N ALA A 118 -24.69 7.40 -7.07
CA ALA A 118 -24.93 8.61 -7.84
C ALA A 118 -24.15 8.59 -9.16
N ARG A 119 -22.96 7.99 -9.16
CA ARG A 119 -22.12 7.83 -10.36
C ARG A 119 -22.34 6.50 -11.08
N ASN A 120 -22.98 5.53 -10.42
CA ASN A 120 -23.15 4.16 -10.90
C ASN A 120 -21.80 3.49 -11.21
N GLU A 121 -20.81 3.72 -10.32
CA GLU A 121 -19.41 3.29 -10.49
C GLU A 121 -18.81 2.81 -9.15
N TYR A 122 -17.76 2.01 -9.23
CA TYR A 122 -16.95 1.64 -8.06
C TYR A 122 -15.80 2.62 -7.91
N ILE A 123 -15.81 3.39 -6.82
CA ILE A 123 -14.81 4.42 -6.53
C ILE A 123 -13.80 3.87 -5.51
N LEU A 124 -12.53 4.16 -5.75
CA LEU A 124 -11.44 3.74 -4.89
C LEU A 124 -11.62 4.30 -3.49
N ASN A 125 -11.67 3.40 -2.52
CA ASN A 125 -11.83 3.71 -1.10
C ASN A 125 -10.52 3.54 -0.33
N ASP A 126 -9.71 2.52 -0.66
CA ASP A 126 -8.45 2.27 0.04
C ASP A 126 -7.43 1.51 -0.81
N VAL A 127 -6.15 1.66 -0.47
CA VAL A 127 -5.01 0.95 -1.08
C VAL A 127 -4.11 0.43 0.02
N PHE A 128 -3.74 -0.84 -0.05
CA PHE A 128 -2.89 -1.48 0.96
C PHE A 128 -1.88 -2.43 0.36
N CYS A 129 -0.67 -2.48 0.91
CA CYS A 129 0.38 -3.41 0.54
C CYS A 129 1.03 -4.05 1.76
N TYR A 130 1.29 -5.35 1.68
CA TYR A 130 2.06 -6.14 2.67
C TYR A 130 3.16 -6.99 2.05
#